data_AF-A0A5N3QT82-F1
#
_entry.id   AF-A0A5N3QT82-F1
#
_cell.length_a   1.000
_cell.length_b   1.000
_cell.length_c   1.000
_cell.angle_alpha   90.00
_cell.angle_beta   90.00
_cell.angle_gamma   90.00
#
_symmetry.space_group_name_H-M   'P 1'
#
loop_
_entity.id
_entity.type
_entity.pdbx_description
1 polymer ?
#
loop_
_entity_poly.entity_id
_entity_poly.type
_entity_poly.pdbx_seq_one_letter_code
_entity_poly.pdbx_strand_id
1 'polypeptide(L)' 'MRTNLELEAKKLTSLLGNKEVSEIYRHRESELCIEFSDGSRLFVNCNENRSLELSITGCREH' A
#
# COMPACT_ATOMS: atom_id res chain seq x y z
N MET A 1 15.99 10.52 23.08
CA MET A 1 15.50 9.51 22.11
C MET A 1 14.96 10.26 20.90
N ARG A 2 15.71 10.31 19.78
CA ARG A 2 15.13 10.79 18.51
C ARG A 2 14.02 9.80 18.15
N THR A 3 12.83 10.32 17.90
CA THR A 3 11.59 9.55 17.90
C THR A 3 11.67 8.45 16.83
N ASN A 4 11.27 7.24 17.22
CA ASN A 4 11.23 6.03 16.38
C ASN A 4 10.65 6.31 14.97
N LEU A 5 9.71 7.26 14.90
CA LEU A 5 9.01 7.68 13.70
C LEU A 5 9.91 8.16 12.56
N GLU A 6 11.01 8.89 12.82
CA GLU A 6 11.90 9.35 11.74
C GLU A 6 12.62 8.17 11.07
N LEU A 7 13.01 7.18 11.86
CA LEU A 7 13.65 5.95 11.36
C LEU A 7 12.64 5.07 10.64
N GLU A 8 11.43 4.93 11.19
CA GLU A 8 10.31 4.22 10.58
C GLU A 8 9.90 4.85 9.25
N ALA A 9 9.78 6.18 9.19
CA ALA A 9 9.49 6.93 7.99
C ALA A 9 10.57 6.72 6.93
N LYS A 10 11.86 6.83 7.28
CA LYS A 10 12.95 6.61 6.32
C LYS A 10 12.92 5.20 5.73
N LYS A 11 12.66 4.17 6.55
CA LYS A 11 12.53 2.79 6.09
C LYS A 11 11.31 2.62 5.19
N LEU A 12 10.15 3.12 5.60
CA LEU A 12 8.91 3.05 4.82
C LEU A 12 9.04 3.77 3.48
N THR A 13 9.58 4.98 3.44
CA THR A 13 9.82 5.72 2.19
C THR A 13 10.76 4.96 1.26
N SER A 14 11.82 4.35 1.78
CA SER A 14 12.72 3.51 0.97
C SER A 14 12.01 2.29 0.39
N LEU A 15 11.09 1.68 1.14
CA LEU A 15 10.31 0.54 0.67
C LEU A 15 9.25 0.95 -0.36
N LEU A 16 8.69 2.16 -0.24
CA LEU A 16 7.68 2.71 -1.15
C LEU A 16 8.28 3.26 -2.45
N GLY A 17 9.53 3.72 -2.45
CA GLY A 17 10.14 4.43 -3.57
C GLY A 17 10.23 3.66 -4.90
N ASN A 18 10.12 2.33 -4.87
CA ASN A 18 10.14 1.48 -6.08
C ASN A 18 8.83 0.67 -6.25
N LYS A 19 7.76 1.04 -5.53
CA LYS A 19 6.47 0.36 -5.60
C LYS A 19 5.70 0.84 -6.83
N GLU A 20 5.98 0.23 -7.96
CA GLU A 20 5.14 0.34 -9.15
C GLU A 20 4.08 -0.76 -9.13
N VAL A 21 2.82 -0.43 -9.37
CA VAL A 21 1.73 -1.42 -9.41
C VAL A 21 1.87 -2.25 -10.68
N SER A 22 2.03 -3.57 -10.51
CA SER A 22 2.04 -4.55 -11.60
C SER A 22 0.64 -5.07 -11.86
N GLU A 23 -0.08 -5.50 -10.82
CA GLU A 23 -1.42 -6.06 -10.95
C GLU A 23 -2.29 -5.75 -9.72
N ILE A 24 -3.60 -5.61 -9.94
CA ILE A 24 -4.60 -5.52 -8.88
C ILE A 24 -5.66 -6.60 -9.10
N TYR A 25 -5.87 -7.47 -8.12
CA TYR A 25 -6.84 -8.55 -8.19
C TYR A 25 -7.51 -8.84 -6.85
N ARG A 26 -8.64 -9.57 -6.89
CA ARG A 26 -9.36 -10.01 -5.70
C ARG A 26 -8.72 -11.29 -5.16
N HIS A 27 -7.96 -11.21 -4.06
CA HIS A 27 -7.35 -12.40 -3.45
C HIS A 27 -8.38 -13.23 -2.69
N ARG A 28 -9.35 -12.57 -2.02
CA ARG A 28 -10.49 -13.21 -1.33
C ARG A 28 -11.73 -12.33 -1.45
N GLU A 29 -12.91 -12.86 -1.12
CA GLU A 29 -14.19 -12.14 -1.24
C GLU A 29 -14.15 -10.74 -0.60
N SER A 30 -13.49 -10.61 0.56
CA SER A 30 -13.33 -9.37 1.31
C SER A 30 -11.88 -8.84 1.32
N GLU A 31 -11.04 -9.20 0.35
CA GLU A 31 -9.63 -8.80 0.31
C GLU A 31 -9.14 -8.53 -1.12
N LEU A 32 -8.56 -7.35 -1.33
CA LEU A 32 -7.92 -6.94 -2.57
C LEU A 32 -6.40 -7.06 -2.41
N CYS A 33 -5.72 -7.61 -3.41
CA CYS A 33 -4.27 -7.66 -3.47
C CYS A 33 -3.77 -6.69 -4.53
N ILE A 34 -2.79 -5.87 -4.14
CA ILE A 34 -2.00 -5.04 -5.04
C ILE A 34 -0.61 -5.69 -5.11
N GLU A 35 -0.25 -6.21 -6.27
CA GLU A 35 1.09 -6.73 -6.54
C GLU A 35 1.93 -5.63 -7.18
N PHE A 36 3.14 -5.45 -6.66
CA PHE A 36 4.10 -4.48 -7.18
C PHE A 36 5.14 -5.16 -8.08
N SER A 37 5.76 -4.39 -8.98
CA SER A 37 6.77 -4.88 -9.94
C SER A 37 8.00 -5.53 -9.28
N ASP A 38 8.24 -5.28 -7.99
CA ASP A 38 9.29 -5.92 -7.20
C ASP A 38 8.88 -7.26 -6.54
N GLY A 39 7.67 -7.74 -6.83
CA GLY A 39 7.10 -8.98 -6.31
C GLY A 39 6.52 -8.88 -4.90
N SER A 40 6.60 -7.71 -4.25
CA SER A 40 5.91 -7.49 -2.97
C SER A 40 4.40 -7.31 -3.18
N ARG A 41 3.62 -7.56 -2.10
CA ARG A 41 2.16 -7.54 -2.14
C ARG A 41 1.58 -6.74 -0.99
N LEU A 42 0.58 -5.92 -1.28
CA LEU A 42 -0.25 -5.24 -0.29
C LEU A 42 -1.65 -5.83 -0.31
N PHE A 43 -2.08 -6.37 0.83
CA PHE A 43 -3.43 -6.89 1.02
C PHE A 43 -4.29 -5.83 1.73
N VAL A 44 -5.39 -5.46 1.09
CA VAL A 44 -6.33 -4.47 1.57
C VAL A 44 -7.64 -5.18 1.89
N ASN A 45 -7.96 -5.24 3.17
CA ASN A 45 -9.23 -5.79 3.62
C ASN A 45 -10.38 -4.83 3.28
N CYS A 46 -11.49 -5.40 2.83
CA CYS A 46 -12.76 -4.71 2.80
C CYS A 46 -13.40 -4.78 4.19
N ASN A 47 -14.09 -3.71 4.58
CA ASN A 47 -14.86 -3.71 5.82
C ASN A 47 -16.09 -4.63 5.74
N GLU A 48 -16.84 -4.72 6.83
CA GLU A 48 -18.05 -5.55 6.93
C GLU A 48 -19.11 -5.23 5.86
N ASN A 49 -19.08 -4.01 5.29
CA ASN A 49 -19.96 -3.61 4.20
C ASN A 49 -19.38 -3.87 2.79
N ARG A 50 -18.29 -4.65 2.70
CA ARG A 50 -17.51 -4.92 1.48
C ARG A 50 -16.98 -3.65 0.79
N SER A 51 -16.94 -2.52 1.49
CA SER A 51 -16.30 -1.31 0.98
C SER A 51 -14.80 -1.42 1.14
N LEU A 52 -14.06 -1.09 0.08
CA LEU A 52 -12.61 -1.01 0.14
C LEU A 52 -12.21 0.14 1.08
N GLU A 53 -11.52 -0.17 2.18
CA GLU A 53 -10.95 0.85 3.06
C GLU A 53 -9.54 1.20 2.59
N LEU A 54 -9.46 1.88 1.44
CA LEU A 54 -8.22 2.41 0.89
C LEU A 54 -8.44 3.86 0.49
N SER A 55 -7.65 4.75 1.08
CA SER A 55 -7.61 6.16 0.71
C SER A 55 -6.22 6.49 0.20
N ILE A 56 -6.15 6.99 -1.04
CA ILE A 56 -4.93 7.54 -1.63
C ILE A 56 -5.26 8.99 -1.98
N THR A 57 -4.62 9.95 -1.30
CA THR A 57 -4.88 11.38 -1.52
C THR A 57 -3.62 12.11 -1.96
N GLY A 58 -3.71 12.81 -3.10
CA GLY A 58 -2.67 13.69 -3.64
C GLY A 58 -1.73 13.00 -4.63
N CYS A 59 -1.81 13.40 -5.90
CA CYS A 59 -0.75 13.22 -6.89
C CYS A 59 -0.42 14.62 -7.41
N ARG A 60 0.81 15.10 -7.23
CA ARG A 60 1.31 16.19 -8.07
C ARG A 60 1.76 15.51 -9.37
N GLU A 61 1.01 15.73 -10.43
CA GLU A 61 1.51 15.50 -11.79
C GLU A 61 2.79 16.35 -11.93
N HIS A 62 3.88 15.72 -12.32
CA HIS A 62 5.12 16.42 -12.67
C HIS A 62 5.23 16.45 -14.18
#